data_AF-A0A7M7MB28-F1
#
_entry.id   AF-A0A7M7MB28-F1
#
_cell.length_a   1.000
_cell.length_b   1.000
_cell.length_c   1.000
_cell.angle_alpha   90.00
_cell.angle_beta   90.00
_cell.angle_gamma   90.00
#
_symmetry.space_group_name_H-M   'P 1'
#
loop_
_entity.id
_entity.type
_entity.pdbx_description
1 polymer ?
#
loop_
_entity_poly.entity_id
_entity_poly.type
_entity_poly.pdbx_seq_one_letter_code
_entity_poly.pdbx_strand_id
1 'polypeptide(L)'
;MRKHLLQARKYIKDDPRYAKYSSSEHKCEKVYKDWMKDQISTAKNNFRALLAETKLITYKSKKLVDESESHLKDILKVLENDRRYLVLSSLADERTEILTAYIDELDRKGVPPPPTASDPQRRNK
;
A
#
# COMPACT_ATOMS: atom_id res chain seq x y z
N MET A 1 -3.88 -19.49 -11.08
CA MET A 1 -2.43 -19.31 -10.76
C MET A 1 -1.50 -19.77 -11.87
N ARG A 2 -1.42 -21.06 -12.27
CA ARG A 2 -0.61 -21.50 -13.45
C ARG A 2 -0.86 -20.68 -14.73
N LYS A 3 -2.12 -20.27 -14.95
CA LYS A 3 -2.53 -19.42 -16.08
C LYS A 3 -1.81 -18.06 -16.15
N HIS A 4 -1.42 -17.46 -15.02
CA HIS A 4 -0.73 -16.15 -15.01
C HIS A 4 0.75 -16.27 -15.39
N LEU A 5 1.43 -17.32 -14.94
CA LEU A 5 2.79 -17.60 -15.40
C LEU A 5 2.80 -17.89 -16.91
N LEU A 6 1.83 -18.66 -17.42
CA LEU A 6 1.73 -18.95 -18.85
C LEU A 6 1.50 -17.68 -19.68
N GLN A 7 0.74 -16.72 -19.16
CA GLN A 7 0.56 -15.39 -19.75
C GLN A 7 1.88 -14.60 -19.72
N ALA A 8 2.53 -14.50 -18.55
CA ALA A 8 3.82 -13.80 -18.41
C ALA A 8 4.90 -14.39 -19.31
N ARG A 9 4.95 -15.73 -19.43
CA ARG A 9 5.91 -16.48 -20.26
C ARG A 9 5.84 -16.07 -21.73
N LYS A 10 4.67 -15.66 -22.25
CA LYS A 10 4.56 -15.16 -23.64
C LYS A 10 5.41 -13.92 -23.89
N TYR A 11 5.65 -13.11 -22.87
CA TYR A 11 6.41 -11.87 -22.95
C TYR A 11 7.89 -12.06 -22.60
N ILE A 12 8.24 -13.07 -21.80
CA ILE A 12 9.61 -13.29 -21.31
C ILE A 12 10.32 -14.49 -21.94
N LYS A 13 9.65 -15.30 -22.76
CA LYS A 13 10.21 -16.53 -23.35
C LYS A 13 11.48 -16.30 -24.18
N ASP A 14 11.59 -15.15 -24.82
CA ASP A 14 12.71 -14.79 -25.69
C ASP A 14 13.78 -14.00 -24.93
N ASP A 15 13.56 -13.71 -23.64
CA ASP A 15 14.53 -13.02 -22.79
C ASP A 15 15.65 -14.00 -22.37
N PRO A 16 16.93 -13.71 -22.69
CA PRO A 16 18.05 -14.56 -22.30
C PRO A 16 18.14 -14.81 -20.79
N ARG A 17 17.64 -13.88 -19.95
CA ARG A 17 17.60 -14.04 -18.49
C ARG A 17 16.64 -15.16 -18.08
N TYR A 18 15.51 -15.31 -18.78
CA TYR A 18 14.57 -16.38 -18.53
C TYR A 18 15.15 -17.74 -18.97
N ALA A 19 15.70 -17.81 -20.18
CA ALA A 19 16.31 -19.03 -20.71
C ALA A 19 17.51 -19.52 -19.87
N LYS A 20 18.33 -18.60 -19.36
CA LYS A 20 19.49 -18.91 -18.50
C LYS A 20 19.13 -19.21 -17.04
N TYR A 21 17.93 -18.87 -16.59
CA TYR A 21 17.54 -19.04 -15.18
C TYR A 21 17.33 -20.51 -14.81
N SER A 22 16.42 -21.20 -15.50
CA SER A 22 16.12 -22.62 -15.24
C SER A 22 15.17 -23.19 -16.28
N SER A 23 15.44 -24.41 -16.78
CA SER A 23 14.49 -25.19 -17.58
C SER A 23 13.36 -25.82 -16.76
N SER A 24 13.50 -25.90 -15.43
CA SER A 24 12.45 -26.38 -14.52
C SER A 24 11.32 -25.37 -14.40
N GLU A 25 10.14 -25.78 -14.86
CA GLU A 25 8.91 -24.98 -14.77
C GLU A 25 8.50 -24.71 -13.32
N HIS A 26 8.68 -25.68 -12.43
CA HIS A 26 8.37 -25.53 -11.00
C HIS A 26 9.21 -24.43 -10.33
N LYS A 27 10.52 -24.36 -10.65
CA LYS A 27 11.40 -23.30 -10.14
C LYS A 27 10.98 -21.92 -10.67
N CYS A 28 10.65 -21.83 -11.96
CA CYS A 28 10.16 -20.58 -12.57
C CYS A 28 8.83 -20.13 -11.96
N GLU A 29 7.90 -21.06 -11.72
CA GLU A 29 6.61 -20.76 -11.09
C GLU A 29 6.80 -20.25 -9.66
N LYS A 30 7.72 -20.84 -8.89
CA LYS A 30 8.02 -20.38 -7.54
C LYS A 30 8.54 -18.93 -7.55
N VAL A 31 9.55 -18.63 -8.38
CA VAL A 31 10.10 -17.26 -8.46
C VAL A 31 9.06 -16.25 -8.92
N TYR A 32 8.25 -16.61 -9.92
CA TYR A 32 7.16 -15.72 -10.35
C TYR A 32 6.16 -15.44 -9.22
N LYS A 33 5.80 -16.46 -8.43
CA LYS A 33 4.92 -16.28 -7.27
C LYS A 33 5.55 -15.38 -6.21
N ASP A 34 6.82 -15.59 -5.90
CA ASP A 34 7.52 -14.79 -4.90
C ASP A 34 7.67 -13.34 -5.38
N TRP A 35 8.05 -13.13 -6.64
CA TRP A 35 8.07 -11.80 -7.27
C TRP A 35 6.70 -11.12 -7.23
N MET A 36 5.62 -11.83 -7.59
CA MET A 36 4.26 -11.28 -7.53
C MET A 36 3.88 -10.86 -6.10
N LYS A 37 4.23 -11.65 -5.08
CA LYS A 37 4.01 -11.28 -3.68
C LYS A 37 4.78 -10.01 -3.32
N ASP A 38 6.02 -9.88 -3.75
CA ASP A 38 6.84 -8.69 -3.50
C ASP A 38 6.29 -7.45 -4.21
N GLN A 39 5.80 -7.60 -5.45
CA GLN A 39 5.13 -6.52 -6.17
C GLN A 39 3.86 -6.06 -5.45
N ILE A 40 3.03 -7.00 -4.98
CA ILE A 40 1.82 -6.68 -4.21
C ILE A 40 2.19 -6.01 -2.89
N SER A 41 3.17 -6.54 -2.16
CA SER A 41 3.67 -5.96 -0.90
C SER A 41 4.16 -4.52 -1.10
N THR A 42 4.95 -4.28 -2.16
CA THR A 42 5.44 -2.95 -2.54
C THR A 42 4.28 -2.00 -2.86
N ALA A 43 3.29 -2.46 -3.65
CA ALA A 43 2.11 -1.67 -3.98
C ALA A 43 1.30 -1.29 -2.72
N LYS A 44 1.12 -2.22 -1.77
CA LYS A 44 0.45 -1.96 -0.49
C LYS A 44 1.19 -0.93 0.36
N ASN A 45 2.52 -1.03 0.45
CA ASN A 45 3.35 -0.07 1.18
C ASN A 45 3.31 1.33 0.56
N ASN A 46 3.39 1.40 -0.77
CA ASN A 46 3.25 2.67 -1.49
C ASN A 46 1.87 3.30 -1.28
N PHE A 47 0.81 2.48 -1.27
CA PHE A 47 -0.53 2.98 -0.96
C PHE A 47 -0.63 3.50 0.48
N ARG A 48 -0.04 2.82 1.47
CA ARG A 48 0.05 3.37 2.84
C ARG A 48 0.82 4.69 2.93
N ALA A 49 1.91 4.84 2.16
CA ALA A 49 2.64 6.11 2.08
C ALA A 49 1.75 7.23 1.53
N LEU A 50 0.97 6.96 0.47
CA LEU A 50 -0.03 7.90 -0.05
C LEU A 50 -1.03 8.31 1.04
N LEU A 51 -1.55 7.37 1.83
CA LEU A 51 -2.49 7.69 2.92
C LEU A 51 -1.85 8.62 3.96
N ALA A 52 -0.58 8.41 4.31
CA ALA A 52 0.16 9.27 5.24
C ALA A 52 0.50 10.66 4.68
N GLU A 53 0.68 10.77 3.37
CA GLU A 53 0.86 12.05 2.66
C GLU A 53 -0.46 12.83 2.58
N THR A 54 -1.60 12.13 2.56
CA THR A 54 -2.94 12.71 2.41
C THR A 54 -3.43 13.36 3.70
N LYS A 55 -3.16 14.67 3.86
CA LYS A 55 -3.47 15.43 5.10
C LYS A 55 -4.97 15.53 5.46
N LEU A 56 -5.85 15.20 4.53
CA LEU A 56 -7.30 15.09 4.79
C LEU A 56 -7.62 13.93 5.75
N ILE A 57 -6.79 12.88 5.74
CA ILE A 57 -6.95 11.71 6.61
C ILE A 57 -6.24 12.00 7.95
N THR A 58 -7.01 12.04 9.02
CA THR A 58 -6.53 12.37 10.38
C THR A 58 -7.17 11.44 11.41
N TYR A 59 -6.76 11.56 12.68
CA TYR A 59 -7.39 10.84 13.79
C TYR A 59 -8.89 11.11 13.93
N LYS A 60 -9.40 12.25 13.41
CA LYS A 60 -10.85 12.56 13.41
C LYS A 60 -11.61 11.85 12.30
N SER A 61 -10.91 11.33 11.30
CA SER A 61 -11.55 10.76 10.10
C SER A 61 -12.44 9.57 10.42
N LYS A 62 -12.11 8.77 11.45
CA LYS A 62 -12.97 7.66 11.87
C LYS A 62 -14.36 8.15 12.24
N LYS A 63 -14.43 9.09 13.18
CA LYS A 63 -15.68 9.72 13.61
C LYS A 63 -16.45 10.37 12.45
N LEU A 64 -15.74 11.09 11.57
CA LEU A 64 -16.36 11.76 10.43
C LEU A 64 -16.97 10.78 9.42
N VAL A 65 -16.31 9.64 9.18
CA VAL A 65 -16.81 8.59 8.28
C VAL A 65 -18.02 7.87 8.90
N ASP A 66 -18.00 7.63 10.22
CA ASP A 66 -19.12 7.00 10.93
C ASP A 66 -20.36 7.93 11.01
N GLU A 67 -20.15 9.25 11.07
CA GLU A 67 -21.22 10.26 11.06
C GLU A 67 -21.80 10.51 9.66
N SER A 68 -20.95 10.49 8.62
CA SER A 68 -21.37 10.77 7.24
C SER A 68 -20.42 10.16 6.20
N GLU A 69 -20.99 9.60 5.14
CA GLU A 69 -20.22 9.14 3.99
C GLU A 69 -19.48 10.26 3.23
N SER A 70 -19.81 11.54 3.48
CA SER A 70 -19.19 12.66 2.76
C SER A 70 -17.67 12.67 2.90
N HIS A 71 -17.16 12.46 4.11
CA HIS A 71 -15.72 12.48 4.36
C HIS A 71 -15.00 11.34 3.64
N LEU A 72 -15.61 10.15 3.59
CA LEU A 72 -15.06 9.03 2.84
C LEU A 72 -15.03 9.31 1.33
N LYS A 73 -16.10 9.93 0.78
CA LYS A 73 -16.16 10.31 -0.63
C LYS A 73 -15.09 11.34 -0.98
N ASP A 74 -14.86 12.32 -0.11
CA ASP A 74 -13.81 13.33 -0.31
C ASP A 74 -12.40 12.70 -0.29
N ILE A 75 -12.14 11.78 0.65
CA ILE A 75 -10.90 11.00 0.67
C ILE A 75 -10.73 10.24 -0.65
N LEU A 76 -11.73 9.47 -1.07
CA LEU A 76 -11.65 8.69 -2.31
C LEU A 76 -11.44 9.58 -3.53
N LYS A 77 -12.06 10.76 -3.56
CA LYS A 77 -11.90 11.74 -4.65
C LYS A 77 -10.47 12.27 -4.76
N VAL A 78 -9.81 12.51 -3.63
CA VAL A 78 -8.40 12.94 -3.61
C VAL A 78 -7.48 11.80 -4.09
N LEU A 79 -7.81 10.55 -3.76
CA LEU A 79 -6.97 9.39 -4.08
C LEU A 79 -7.15 8.87 -5.51
N GLU A 80 -8.29 9.12 -6.16
CA GLU A 80 -8.72 8.41 -7.38
C GLU A 80 -7.74 8.50 -8.56
N ASN A 81 -6.95 9.58 -8.64
CA ASN A 81 -6.01 9.83 -9.74
C ASN A 81 -4.55 9.50 -9.39
N ASP A 82 -4.24 9.14 -8.14
CA ASP A 82 -2.87 8.78 -7.76
C ASP A 82 -2.49 7.40 -8.33
N ARG A 83 -1.32 7.31 -8.96
CA ARG A 83 -0.84 6.07 -9.56
C ARG A 83 -0.80 4.90 -8.57
N ARG A 84 -0.45 5.15 -7.30
CA ARG A 84 -0.37 4.14 -6.24
C ARG A 84 -1.76 3.61 -5.87
N TYR A 85 -2.79 4.44 -5.96
CA TYR A 85 -4.19 4.04 -5.81
C TYR A 85 -4.68 3.18 -6.99
N LEU A 86 -4.32 3.58 -8.22
CA LEU A 86 -4.72 2.90 -9.46
C LEU A 86 -4.07 1.52 -9.65
N VAL A 87 -2.82 1.34 -9.22
CA VAL A 87 -2.10 0.05 -9.28
C VAL A 87 -2.82 -1.05 -8.49
N LEU A 88 -3.56 -0.69 -7.44
CA LEU A 88 -4.35 -1.63 -6.64
C LEU A 88 -5.80 -1.81 -7.16
N SER A 89 -6.14 -1.33 -8.35
CA SER A 89 -7.50 -1.43 -8.91
C SER A 89 -8.00 -2.87 -9.02
N SER A 90 -7.13 -3.83 -9.36
CA SER A 90 -7.46 -5.25 -9.40
C SER A 90 -7.61 -5.92 -8.03
N LEU A 91 -7.30 -5.18 -6.95
CA LEU A 91 -7.34 -5.61 -5.55
C LEU A 91 -8.18 -4.60 -4.73
N ALA A 92 -9.36 -4.23 -5.26
CA ALA A 92 -10.20 -3.18 -4.69
C ALA A 92 -10.62 -3.46 -3.23
N ASP A 93 -10.88 -4.71 -2.88
CA ASP A 93 -11.24 -5.12 -1.52
C ASP A 93 -10.08 -4.91 -0.55
N GLU A 94 -8.88 -5.38 -0.92
CA GLU A 94 -7.66 -5.19 -0.10
C GLU A 94 -7.32 -3.69 0.03
N ARG A 95 -7.53 -2.90 -1.02
CA ARG A 95 -7.34 -1.45 -0.99
C ARG A 95 -8.29 -0.80 0.03
N THR A 96 -9.54 -1.24 0.07
CA THR A 96 -10.53 -0.76 1.03
C THR A 96 -10.14 -1.15 2.46
N GLU A 97 -9.72 -2.40 2.66
CA GLU A 97 -9.22 -2.90 3.96
C GLU A 97 -8.03 -2.07 4.46
N ILE A 98 -7.05 -1.76 3.61
CA ILE A 98 -5.88 -0.95 3.99
C ILE A 98 -6.30 0.47 4.38
N LEU A 99 -7.24 1.09 3.65
CA LEU A 99 -7.73 2.42 3.97
C LEU A 99 -8.45 2.44 5.32
N THR A 100 -9.38 1.50 5.55
CA THR A 100 -10.12 1.40 6.81
C THR A 100 -9.18 1.13 7.97
N ALA A 101 -8.26 0.18 7.83
CA ALA A 101 -7.27 -0.13 8.87
C ALA A 101 -6.37 1.07 9.20
N TYR A 102 -6.00 1.88 8.20
CA TYR A 102 -5.21 3.09 8.41
C TYR A 102 -6.00 4.17 9.18
N ILE A 103 -7.28 4.36 8.86
CA ILE A 103 -8.16 5.27 9.60
C ILE A 103 -8.31 4.82 11.05
N ASP A 104 -8.55 3.53 11.30
CA ASP A 104 -8.66 2.96 12.64
C ASP A 104 -7.33 3.08 13.44
N GLU A 105 -6.19 2.96 12.76
CA GLU A 105 -4.87 3.15 13.39
C GLU A 105 -4.67 4.61 13.84
N LEU A 106 -5.07 5.58 13.03
CA LEU A 106 -5.00 6.99 13.37
C LEU A 106 -5.94 7.36 14.52
N ASP A 107 -7.15 6.83 14.53
CA ASP A 107 -8.12 7.02 15.61
C ASP A 107 -7.56 6.49 16.95
N ARG A 108 -6.99 5.27 16.94
CA ARG A 108 -6.35 4.67 18.12
C ARG A 108 -5.14 5.47 18.62
N LYS A 109 -4.34 6.02 17.70
CA LYS A 109 -3.19 6.89 18.05
C LYS A 109 -3.63 8.22 18.63
N GLY A 110 -4.82 8.70 18.26
CA GLY A 110 -5.38 9.95 18.74
C GLY A 110 -4.58 11.18 18.26
N VAL A 111 -4.64 12.25 19.04
CA VAL A 111 -3.91 13.49 18.73
C VAL A 111 -2.41 13.19 18.77
N PRO A 112 -1.63 13.52 17.71
CA PRO A 112 -0.19 13.36 17.76
C PRO A 112 0.36 14.14 18.96
N PRO A 113 1.32 13.58 19.72
CA PRO A 113 1.88 14.26 20.86
C PRO A 113 2.43 15.63 20.42
N PRO A 114 2.27 16.68 21.24
CA PRO A 114 2.83 17.97 20.92
C PRO A 114 4.34 17.82 20.68
N PRO A 115 4.94 18.63 19.79
CA PRO A 115 6.39 18.69 19.61
C PRO A 115 7.04 19.37 20.83
N THR A 116 6.87 18.80 22.02
CA THR A 116 7.55 19.20 23.24
C THR A 116 8.73 18.27 23.45
N ALA A 117 9.81 18.54 22.71
CA ALA A 117 11.16 18.16 23.06
C ALA A 117 11.95 19.43 23.34
N SER A 118 11.68 20.07 24.48
CA SER A 118 12.69 20.93 25.10
C SER A 118 13.69 19.99 25.77
N ASP A 119 14.81 19.76 25.10
CA ASP A 119 15.90 18.89 25.53
C ASP A 119 16.42 19.29 26.93
N PRO A 120 16.24 18.48 28.00
CA PRO A 120 16.66 18.86 29.36
C PRO A 120 18.18 18.92 29.54
N GLN A 121 18.98 18.45 28.57
CA GLN A 121 20.44 18.37 28.69
C GLN A 121 21.18 19.71 28.57
N ARG A 122 20.50 20.84 28.33
CA ARG A 122 21.13 22.18 28.30
C ARG A 122 21.12 22.94 29.64
N ARG A 123 20.76 22.32 30.77
CA ARG A 123 20.65 23.04 32.06
C ARG A 123 21.79 22.85 33.07
N ASN A 124 22.74 21.94 32.85
CA ASN A 124 23.89 21.80 33.74
C ASN A 124 25.18 22.29 33.06
N LYS A 125 25.36 23.61 33.05
CA LYS A 125 26.67 24.23 33.19
C LYS A 125 26.84 24.65 34.64
#